data_AF-A0A3G8XAX7-F1
#
_entry.id   AF-A0A3G8XAX7-F1
#
_cell.length_a   1.000
_cell.length_b   1.000
_cell.length_c   1.000
_cell.angle_alpha   90.00
_cell.angle_beta   90.00
_cell.angle_gamma   90.00
#
_symmetry.space_group_name_H-M   'P 1'
#
loop_
_entity.id
_entity.type
_entity.pdbx_description
1 polymer ?
#
loop_
_entity_poly.entity_id
_entity_poly.type
_entity_poly.pdbx_seq_one_letter_code
_entity_poly.pdbx_strand_id
1 'polypeptide(L)'
;METTHQDAEKLAAAKAAVKFVKDGDIVGLGTGSTATFAIQELGIMVKNGLKIKAAASSIHTEKLAKSLGIEILPLGELSSIDISIDGADEFTESLDLIKGGGGALFREKIMASLSKNSIIVTDASKKVKKLGAFKVPVEVVPQAYQYVFNQILILGSKAVQRIKDNEVFITDNGNFIIDADFGLIDDPAKLASALNQVDGLLAHGIFINLTSKVMMSTGDQIMVFE
;
A
#
# COMPACT_ATOMS: atom_id res chain seq x y z
N MET A 1 -23.12 5.81 -10.54
CA MET A 1 -23.10 5.41 -9.12
C MET A 1 -22.86 6.69 -8.34
N GLU A 2 -23.68 7.00 -7.34
CA GLU A 2 -23.40 8.12 -6.44
C GLU A 2 -22.04 7.93 -5.78
N THR A 3 -21.19 8.93 -5.87
CA THR A 3 -19.90 8.95 -5.18
C THR A 3 -20.17 9.00 -3.69
N THR A 4 -19.70 7.99 -2.95
CA THR A 4 -19.87 7.99 -1.49
C THR A 4 -19.06 9.14 -0.87
N HIS A 5 -19.43 9.57 0.34
CA HIS A 5 -18.64 10.57 1.08
C HIS A 5 -17.16 10.16 1.21
N GLN A 6 -16.91 8.87 1.45
CA GLN A 6 -15.57 8.31 1.53
C GLN A 6 -14.83 8.37 0.18
N ASP A 7 -15.51 8.13 -0.94
CA ASP A 7 -14.88 8.24 -2.27
C ASP A 7 -14.54 9.69 -2.62
N ALA A 8 -15.35 10.67 -2.17
CA ALA A 8 -15.03 12.09 -2.31
C ALA A 8 -13.76 12.46 -1.53
N GLU A 9 -13.61 11.98 -0.29
CA GLU A 9 -12.39 12.18 0.51
C GLU A 9 -11.16 11.56 -0.16
N LYS A 10 -11.29 10.32 -0.64
CA LYS A 10 -10.22 9.63 -1.38
C LYS A 10 -9.78 10.40 -2.61
N LEU A 11 -10.74 10.92 -3.39
CA LEU A 11 -10.46 11.72 -4.58
C LEU A 11 -9.79 13.05 -4.22
N ALA A 12 -10.23 13.73 -3.17
CA ALA A 12 -9.63 14.98 -2.73
C ALA A 12 -8.17 14.80 -2.28
N ALA A 13 -7.89 13.77 -1.48
CA ALA A 13 -6.53 13.39 -1.10
C ALA A 13 -5.65 13.04 -2.32
N ALA A 14 -6.17 12.25 -3.25
CA ALA A 14 -5.50 11.90 -4.50
C ALA A 14 -5.15 13.13 -5.34
N LYS A 15 -6.11 14.04 -5.56
CA LYS A 15 -5.89 15.31 -6.29
C LYS A 15 -4.84 16.21 -5.64
N ALA A 16 -4.75 16.17 -4.31
CA ALA A 16 -3.74 16.93 -3.59
C ALA A 16 -2.35 16.30 -3.75
N ALA A 17 -2.24 14.97 -3.70
CA ALA A 17 -0.98 14.24 -3.84
C ALA A 17 -0.37 14.33 -5.25
N VAL A 18 -1.18 14.22 -6.31
CA VAL A 18 -0.65 14.25 -7.69
C VAL A 18 0.01 15.59 -8.06
N LYS A 19 -0.26 16.67 -7.32
CA LYS A 19 0.39 17.98 -7.50
C LYS A 19 1.88 17.99 -7.13
N PHE A 20 2.34 16.97 -6.40
CA PHE A 20 3.76 16.83 -6.06
C PHE A 20 4.57 16.16 -7.19
N VAL A 21 3.90 15.55 -8.17
CA VAL A 21 4.55 14.91 -9.33
C VAL A 21 4.99 15.97 -10.33
N LYS A 22 6.22 15.83 -10.81
CA LYS A 22 6.88 16.74 -11.75
C LYS A 22 7.20 16.07 -13.07
N ASP A 23 7.42 16.88 -14.10
CA ASP A 23 7.88 16.41 -15.39
C ASP A 23 9.24 15.70 -15.24
N GLY A 24 9.38 14.53 -15.83
CA GLY A 24 10.56 13.68 -15.76
C GLY A 24 10.59 12.69 -14.58
N ASP A 25 9.67 12.77 -13.63
CA ASP A 25 9.65 11.86 -12.48
C ASP A 25 9.43 10.40 -12.90
N ILE A 26 10.08 9.49 -12.18
CA ILE A 26 9.67 8.08 -12.08
C ILE A 26 8.68 7.96 -10.92
N VAL A 27 7.43 7.62 -11.22
CA VAL A 27 6.32 7.60 -10.27
C VAL A 27 5.96 6.18 -9.86
N GLY A 28 5.99 5.89 -8.57
CA GLY A 28 5.43 4.67 -8.00
C GLY A 28 3.92 4.77 -7.86
N LEU A 29 3.18 3.88 -8.53
CA LEU A 29 1.73 3.80 -8.48
C LEU A 29 1.30 2.67 -7.54
N GLY A 30 0.63 3.06 -6.47
CA GLY A 30 0.07 2.19 -5.45
C GLY A 30 -1.12 1.34 -5.89
N THR A 31 -1.73 0.62 -4.94
CA THR A 31 -2.86 -0.28 -5.20
C THR A 31 -4.04 0.02 -4.27
N GLY A 32 -5.26 -0.19 -4.78
CA GLY A 32 -6.51 -0.01 -4.03
C GLY A 32 -7.30 1.23 -4.44
N SER A 33 -8.52 1.35 -3.90
CA SER A 33 -9.50 2.35 -4.34
C SER A 33 -8.99 3.80 -4.29
N THR A 34 -8.23 4.18 -3.26
CA THR A 34 -7.67 5.53 -3.14
C THR A 34 -6.55 5.78 -4.17
N ALA A 35 -5.63 4.82 -4.34
CA ALA A 35 -4.57 4.92 -5.34
C ALA A 35 -5.13 4.98 -6.77
N THR A 36 -6.23 4.28 -7.06
CA THR A 36 -6.94 4.34 -8.34
C THR A 36 -7.33 5.77 -8.72
N PHE A 37 -7.81 6.59 -7.77
CA PHE A 37 -8.11 8.00 -8.05
C PHE A 37 -6.86 8.78 -8.43
N ALA A 38 -5.73 8.56 -7.74
CA ALA A 38 -4.47 9.23 -8.08
C ALA A 38 -3.96 8.83 -9.46
N ILE A 39 -4.07 7.55 -9.82
CA ILE A 39 -3.68 7.05 -11.16
C ILE A 39 -4.56 7.68 -12.26
N GLN A 40 -5.87 7.81 -12.02
CA GLN A 40 -6.79 8.45 -12.95
C GLN A 40 -6.45 9.94 -13.17
N GLU A 41 -6.20 10.68 -12.09
CA GLU A 41 -5.80 12.09 -12.16
C GLU A 41 -4.45 12.26 -12.86
N LEU A 42 -3.46 11.39 -12.58
CA LEU A 42 -2.19 11.37 -13.32
C LEU A 42 -2.39 11.08 -14.82
N GLY A 43 -3.31 10.16 -15.16
CA GLY A 43 -3.67 9.89 -16.55
C GLY A 43 -4.21 11.13 -17.27
N ILE A 44 -5.01 11.96 -16.59
CA ILE A 44 -5.48 13.24 -17.12
C ILE A 44 -4.31 14.20 -17.32
N MET A 45 -3.41 14.31 -16.35
CA MET A 45 -2.22 15.18 -16.44
C MET A 45 -1.29 14.76 -17.59
N VAL A 46 -1.08 13.46 -17.79
CA VAL A 46 -0.27 12.91 -18.88
C VAL A 46 -0.89 13.23 -20.24
N LYS A 47 -2.22 13.06 -20.38
CA LYS A 47 -2.94 13.47 -21.60
C LYS A 47 -2.83 14.98 -21.87
N ASN A 48 -2.67 15.79 -20.82
CA ASN A 48 -2.49 17.24 -20.91
C ASN A 48 -1.01 17.67 -21.01
N GLY A 49 -0.07 16.73 -21.17
CA GLY A 49 1.33 17.02 -21.50
C GLY A 49 2.35 16.75 -20.41
N LEU A 50 1.95 16.27 -19.22
CA LEU A 50 2.90 15.80 -18.21
C LEU A 50 3.66 14.57 -18.74
N LYS A 51 4.99 14.58 -18.65
CA LYS A 51 5.83 13.45 -19.05
C LYS A 51 6.38 12.77 -17.81
N ILE A 52 5.91 11.56 -17.54
CA ILE A 52 6.42 10.73 -16.46
C ILE A 52 6.61 9.31 -16.96
N LYS A 53 7.41 8.55 -16.22
CA LYS A 53 7.42 7.09 -16.29
C LYS A 53 6.89 6.56 -14.97
N ALA A 54 6.33 5.37 -14.94
CA ALA A 54 5.76 4.81 -13.73
C ALA A 54 6.17 3.36 -13.48
N ALA A 55 6.17 2.94 -12.22
CA ALA A 55 6.15 1.54 -11.83
C ALA A 55 4.88 1.26 -11.03
N ALA A 56 4.33 0.06 -11.15
CA ALA A 56 3.07 -0.31 -10.50
C ALA A 56 3.29 -1.33 -9.38
N SER A 57 2.56 -1.19 -8.26
CA SER A 57 2.62 -2.15 -7.16
C SER A 57 1.72 -3.36 -7.34
N SER A 58 0.92 -3.43 -8.41
CA SER A 58 0.12 -4.61 -8.77
C SER A 58 -0.11 -4.72 -10.28
N ILE A 59 -0.46 -5.92 -10.74
CA ILE A 59 -0.88 -6.19 -12.12
C ILE A 59 -2.12 -5.35 -12.47
N HIS A 60 -3.02 -5.14 -11.52
CA HIS A 60 -4.21 -4.30 -11.71
C HIS A 60 -3.82 -2.84 -11.97
N THR A 61 -2.97 -2.27 -11.11
CA THR A 61 -2.48 -0.89 -11.26
C THR A 61 -1.73 -0.70 -12.57
N GLU A 62 -0.88 -1.66 -12.96
CA GLU A 62 -0.16 -1.63 -14.23
C GLU A 62 -1.11 -1.53 -15.44
N LYS A 63 -2.14 -2.38 -15.47
CA LYS A 63 -3.15 -2.38 -16.54
C LYS A 63 -3.90 -1.05 -16.59
N LEU A 64 -4.31 -0.53 -15.44
CA LEU A 64 -5.00 0.77 -15.37
C LEU A 64 -4.11 1.90 -15.90
N ALA A 65 -2.87 1.99 -15.44
CA ALA A 65 -1.93 3.04 -15.86
C ALA A 65 -1.65 3.00 -17.38
N LYS A 66 -1.42 1.79 -17.93
CA LYS A 66 -1.26 1.58 -19.38
C LYS A 66 -2.50 2.04 -20.16
N SER A 67 -3.71 1.73 -19.67
CA SER A 67 -4.95 2.14 -20.32
C SER A 67 -5.14 3.67 -20.38
N LEU A 68 -4.47 4.41 -19.49
CA LEU A 68 -4.49 5.86 -19.41
C LEU A 68 -3.37 6.53 -20.20
N GLY A 69 -2.48 5.75 -20.82
CA GLY A 69 -1.35 6.25 -21.61
C GLY A 69 -0.09 6.54 -20.79
N ILE A 70 0.00 6.04 -19.55
CA ILE A 70 1.20 6.18 -18.72
C ILE A 70 2.21 5.10 -19.10
N GLU A 71 3.45 5.49 -19.41
CA GLU A 71 4.56 4.56 -19.68
C GLU A 71 4.92 3.80 -18.40
N ILE A 72 4.94 2.46 -18.46
CA ILE A 72 5.29 1.61 -17.31
C ILE A 72 6.67 0.99 -17.49
N LEU A 73 7.50 1.12 -16.45
CA LEU A 73 8.77 0.46 -16.27
C LEU A 73 8.61 -0.76 -15.34
N PRO A 74 9.36 -1.86 -15.56
CA PRO A 74 9.36 -3.00 -14.66
C PRO A 74 9.93 -2.61 -13.29
N LEU A 75 9.19 -2.83 -12.20
CA LEU A 75 9.63 -2.48 -10.84
C LEU A 75 10.97 -3.14 -10.47
N GLY A 76 11.21 -4.37 -10.93
CA GLY A 76 12.44 -5.11 -10.66
C GLY A 76 13.69 -4.59 -11.40
N GLU A 77 13.54 -3.64 -12.31
CA GLU A 77 14.66 -3.02 -13.06
C GLU A 77 15.04 -1.63 -12.52
N LEU A 78 14.27 -1.10 -11.55
CA LEU A 78 14.48 0.23 -11.00
C LEU A 78 15.43 0.22 -9.80
N SER A 79 16.35 1.18 -9.79
CA SER A 79 17.22 1.48 -8.64
C SER A 79 16.68 2.60 -7.74
N SER A 80 15.76 3.43 -8.25
CA SER A 80 15.12 4.51 -7.49
C SER A 80 13.79 4.94 -8.10
N ILE A 81 12.89 5.45 -7.26
CA ILE A 81 11.63 6.10 -7.63
C ILE A 81 11.64 7.51 -7.03
N ASP A 82 11.23 8.53 -7.79
CA ASP A 82 11.28 9.92 -7.32
C ASP A 82 10.16 10.21 -6.32
N ILE A 83 8.97 9.68 -6.62
CA ILE A 83 7.77 9.83 -5.81
C ILE A 83 6.88 8.61 -5.97
N SER A 84 6.31 8.10 -4.88
CA SER A 84 5.22 7.13 -4.93
C SER A 84 3.94 7.67 -4.29
N ILE A 85 2.80 7.30 -4.86
CA ILE A 85 1.48 7.60 -4.30
C ILE A 85 0.74 6.28 -4.08
N ASP A 86 0.36 5.99 -2.83
CA ASP A 86 -0.31 4.75 -2.46
C ASP A 86 -1.34 4.97 -1.33
N GLY A 87 -2.21 3.98 -1.08
CA GLY A 87 -3.15 4.00 0.05
C GLY A 87 -2.59 3.32 1.31
N ALA A 88 -3.36 3.38 2.39
CA ALA A 88 -3.12 2.59 3.60
C ALA A 88 -4.43 2.02 4.17
N ASP A 89 -4.30 0.92 4.91
CA ASP A 89 -5.40 0.33 5.68
C ASP A 89 -5.52 0.97 7.06
N GLU A 90 -4.37 1.33 7.66
CA GLU A 90 -4.25 2.16 8.85
C GLU A 90 -3.00 3.03 8.80
N PHE A 91 -3.02 4.17 9.48
CA PHE A 91 -1.83 4.96 9.77
C PHE A 91 -1.89 5.66 11.13
N THR A 92 -0.73 5.90 11.75
CA THR A 92 -0.58 6.70 12.98
C THR A 92 -0.04 8.10 12.70
N GLU A 93 -0.06 8.99 13.70
CA GLU A 93 0.57 10.31 13.58
C GLU A 93 2.08 10.24 13.35
N SER A 94 2.73 9.13 13.73
CA SER A 94 4.16 8.87 13.49
C SER A 94 4.44 8.26 12.11
N LEU A 95 3.43 8.20 11.23
CA LEU A 95 3.49 7.66 9.88
C LEU A 95 3.80 6.14 9.81
N ASP A 96 3.57 5.41 10.90
CA ASP A 96 3.57 3.95 10.87
C ASP A 96 2.27 3.47 10.24
N LEU A 97 2.35 2.49 9.33
CA LEU A 97 1.19 2.02 8.57
C LEU A 97 0.94 0.53 8.73
N ILE A 98 -0.34 0.16 8.57
CA ILE A 98 -0.72 -1.16 8.04
C ILE A 98 -1.20 -0.99 6.59
N LYS A 99 -0.68 -1.84 5.71
CA LYS A 99 -1.01 -1.96 4.29
C LYS A 99 -1.20 -3.43 3.90
N GLY A 100 -1.67 -3.68 2.68
CA GLY A 100 -1.81 -5.01 2.12
C GLY A 100 -3.23 -5.59 2.15
N GLY A 101 -4.25 -4.80 2.52
CA GLY A 101 -5.65 -5.20 2.42
C GLY A 101 -6.04 -5.65 1.01
N GLY A 102 -5.44 -5.03 -0.02
CA GLY A 102 -5.58 -5.43 -1.42
C GLY A 102 -4.73 -6.62 -1.87
N GLY A 103 -3.78 -7.07 -1.04
CA GLY A 103 -2.91 -8.23 -1.32
C GLY A 103 -1.65 -7.94 -2.14
N ALA A 104 -1.26 -6.67 -2.31
CA ALA A 104 -0.08 -6.24 -3.05
C ALA A 104 1.12 -5.85 -2.17
N LEU A 105 1.09 -6.18 -0.87
CA LEU A 105 2.00 -5.65 0.14
C LEU A 105 3.49 -5.80 -0.18
N PHE A 106 3.93 -6.91 -0.78
CA PHE A 106 5.33 -7.11 -1.14
C PHE A 106 5.81 -6.06 -2.13
N ARG A 107 5.07 -5.87 -3.23
CA ARG A 107 5.42 -4.91 -4.28
C ARG A 107 5.25 -3.47 -3.80
N GLU A 108 4.22 -3.18 -3.01
CA GLU A 108 4.05 -1.88 -2.34
C GLU A 108 5.25 -1.55 -1.45
N LYS A 109 5.77 -2.52 -0.68
CA LYS A 109 6.91 -2.34 0.21
C LYS A 109 8.21 -2.09 -0.56
N ILE A 110 8.46 -2.83 -1.63
CA ILE A 110 9.61 -2.58 -2.52
C ILE A 110 9.51 -1.18 -3.13
N MET A 111 8.34 -0.80 -3.63
CA MET A 111 8.13 0.54 -4.19
C MET A 111 8.39 1.64 -3.16
N ALA A 112 7.80 1.54 -1.97
CA ALA A 112 8.02 2.51 -0.90
C ALA A 112 9.50 2.60 -0.49
N SER A 113 10.23 1.49 -0.52
CA SER A 113 11.67 1.44 -0.21
C SER A 113 12.55 2.07 -1.29
N LEU A 114 12.12 2.05 -2.55
CA LEU A 114 12.81 2.69 -3.67
C LEU A 114 12.48 4.18 -3.79
N SER A 115 11.40 4.64 -3.17
CA SER A 115 10.89 6.00 -3.27
C SER A 115 11.69 7.00 -2.44
N LYS A 116 12.12 8.09 -3.07
CA LYS A 116 12.68 9.27 -2.36
C LYS A 116 11.59 9.99 -1.57
N ASN A 117 10.37 10.06 -2.12
CA ASN A 117 9.20 10.65 -1.48
C ASN A 117 8.03 9.66 -1.55
N SER A 118 7.67 9.08 -0.41
CA SER A 118 6.54 8.16 -0.33
C SER A 118 5.33 8.89 0.25
N ILE A 119 4.34 9.20 -0.60
CA ILE A 119 3.11 9.89 -0.22
C ILE A 119 1.99 8.86 -0.09
N ILE A 120 1.35 8.85 1.07
CA ILE A 120 0.17 8.03 1.33
C ILE A 120 -1.07 8.90 1.26
N VAL A 121 -2.10 8.44 0.56
CA VAL A 121 -3.40 9.10 0.44
C VAL A 121 -4.49 8.30 1.14
N THR A 122 -5.26 8.93 2.01
CA THR A 122 -6.32 8.25 2.78
C THR A 122 -7.56 9.11 2.97
N ASP A 123 -8.69 8.44 3.23
CA ASP A 123 -9.86 9.03 3.87
C ASP A 123 -9.67 9.07 5.41
N ALA A 124 -10.57 9.77 6.10
CA ALA A 124 -10.44 10.01 7.54
C ALA A 124 -10.52 8.72 8.40
N SER A 125 -11.15 7.65 7.89
CA SER A 125 -11.33 6.40 8.64
C SER A 125 -10.04 5.62 8.87
N LYS A 126 -8.96 5.95 8.16
CA LYS A 126 -7.68 5.24 8.20
C LYS A 126 -6.75 5.71 9.31
N LYS A 127 -7.00 6.89 9.89
CA LYS A 127 -6.18 7.40 11.00
C LYS A 127 -6.54 6.67 12.28
N VAL A 128 -5.54 6.07 12.91
CA VAL A 128 -5.67 5.39 14.20
C VAL A 128 -4.66 5.93 15.21
N LYS A 129 -5.00 5.88 16.50
CA LYS A 129 -4.04 6.23 17.57
C LYS A 129 -2.92 5.19 17.69
N LYS A 130 -3.25 3.93 17.42
CA LYS A 130 -2.36 2.78 17.58
C LYS A 130 -2.76 1.74 16.53
N LEU A 131 -1.77 1.15 15.86
CA LEU A 131 -2.01 0.14 14.83
C LEU A 131 -2.63 -1.14 15.41
N GLY A 132 -3.36 -1.86 14.56
CA GLY A 132 -3.84 -3.20 14.84
C GLY A 132 -5.35 -3.34 15.04
N ALA A 133 -6.16 -2.33 14.68
CA ALA A 133 -7.59 -2.57 14.50
C ALA A 133 -7.86 -3.32 13.18
N PHE A 134 -6.99 -3.13 12.19
CA PHE A 134 -6.87 -3.91 10.97
C PHE A 134 -5.88 -5.06 11.15
N LYS A 135 -6.19 -6.23 10.58
CA LYS A 135 -5.32 -7.41 10.62
C LYS A 135 -4.08 -7.18 9.78
N VAL A 136 -2.90 -7.54 10.28
CA VAL A 136 -1.66 -7.46 9.52
C VAL A 136 -1.65 -8.55 8.45
N PRO A 137 -1.64 -8.21 7.15
CA PRO A 137 -1.45 -9.19 6.08
C PRO A 137 -0.02 -9.69 6.09
N VAL A 138 0.17 -11.00 5.96
CA VAL A 138 1.48 -11.64 5.85
C VAL A 138 1.52 -12.51 4.60
N GLU A 139 2.35 -12.13 3.63
CA GLU A 139 2.56 -12.87 2.39
C GLU A 139 3.58 -13.98 2.63
N VAL A 140 3.23 -15.21 2.26
CA VAL A 140 4.01 -16.42 2.55
C VAL A 140 4.13 -17.33 1.34
N VAL A 141 5.33 -17.86 1.14
CA VAL A 141 5.60 -18.86 0.11
C VAL A 141 4.77 -20.12 0.38
N PRO A 142 4.01 -20.66 -0.60
CA PRO A 142 3.08 -21.76 -0.36
C PRO A 142 3.67 -22.98 0.37
N GLN A 143 4.92 -23.33 0.05
CA GLN A 143 5.63 -24.45 0.66
C GLN A 143 5.91 -24.26 2.15
N ALA A 144 6.02 -23.01 2.62
CA ALA A 144 6.30 -22.67 4.01
C ALA A 144 5.03 -22.35 4.82
N TYR A 145 3.85 -22.40 4.21
CA TYR A 145 2.59 -21.89 4.79
C TYR A 145 2.34 -22.37 6.22
N GLN A 146 2.33 -23.68 6.46
CA GLN A 146 1.97 -24.22 7.79
C GLN A 146 3.00 -23.83 8.86
N TYR A 147 4.29 -23.79 8.50
CA TYR A 147 5.34 -23.36 9.42
C TYR A 147 5.17 -21.89 9.80
N VAL A 148 5.05 -21.01 8.80
CA VAL A 148 4.88 -19.56 9.01
C VAL A 148 3.59 -19.27 9.78
N PHE A 149 2.49 -19.96 9.46
CA PHE A 149 1.23 -19.84 10.20
C PHE A 149 1.44 -20.13 11.70
N ASN A 150 2.14 -21.22 12.05
CA ASN A 150 2.44 -21.54 13.44
C ASN A 150 3.37 -20.50 14.10
N GLN A 151 4.38 -19.98 13.40
CA GLN A 151 5.25 -18.93 13.94
C GLN A 151 4.48 -17.64 14.25
N ILE A 152 3.57 -17.24 13.36
CA ILE A 152 2.72 -16.06 13.56
C ILE A 152 1.77 -16.25 14.76
N LEU A 153 1.29 -17.46 15.03
CA LEU A 153 0.54 -17.76 16.26
C LEU A 153 1.40 -17.66 17.52
N ILE A 154 2.65 -18.15 17.48
CA ILE A 154 3.61 -18.04 18.60
C ILE A 154 3.92 -16.57 18.92
N LEU A 155 3.97 -15.71 17.90
CA LEU A 155 4.11 -14.26 18.05
C LEU A 155 2.85 -13.57 18.64
N GLY A 156 1.83 -14.34 19.01
CA GLY A 156 0.66 -13.86 19.76
C GLY A 156 -0.54 -13.45 18.90
N SER A 157 -0.57 -13.81 17.61
CA SER A 157 -1.71 -13.48 16.75
C SER A 157 -2.87 -14.48 16.84
N LYS A 158 -4.04 -14.03 16.40
CA LYS A 158 -5.09 -14.88 15.83
C LYS A 158 -5.03 -14.77 14.31
N ALA A 159 -4.67 -15.86 13.65
CA ALA A 159 -4.41 -15.87 12.20
C ALA A 159 -5.45 -16.68 11.42
N VAL A 160 -5.76 -16.24 10.21
CA VAL A 160 -6.57 -16.99 9.24
C VAL A 160 -5.94 -16.93 7.85
N GLN A 161 -6.11 -17.97 7.05
CA GLN A 161 -5.78 -17.90 5.62
C GLN A 161 -6.71 -16.90 4.94
N ARG A 162 -6.17 -16.03 4.09
CA ARG A 162 -7.00 -15.12 3.32
C ARG A 162 -7.79 -15.91 2.27
N ILE A 163 -9.11 -15.81 2.35
CA ILE A 163 -10.06 -16.34 1.38
C ILE A 163 -10.74 -15.18 0.67
N LYS A 164 -10.86 -15.27 -0.65
CA LYS A 164 -11.60 -14.32 -1.48
C LYS A 164 -12.46 -15.10 -2.47
N ASP A 165 -13.72 -14.71 -2.62
CA ASP A 165 -14.67 -15.39 -3.52
C ASP A 165 -14.77 -16.91 -3.26
N ASN A 166 -14.70 -17.30 -1.99
CA ASN A 166 -14.67 -18.69 -1.49
C ASN A 166 -13.44 -19.53 -1.89
N GLU A 167 -12.39 -18.91 -2.41
CA GLU A 167 -11.13 -19.56 -2.77
C GLU A 167 -9.94 -18.97 -2.01
N VAL A 168 -8.85 -19.74 -1.91
CA VAL A 168 -7.60 -19.24 -1.34
C VAL A 168 -7.09 -18.07 -2.18
N PHE A 169 -6.88 -16.93 -1.54
CA PHE A 169 -6.35 -15.77 -2.24
C PHE A 169 -4.88 -16.00 -2.64
N ILE A 170 -4.60 -15.82 -3.93
CA ILE A 170 -3.24 -15.89 -4.49
C ILE A 170 -2.77 -14.49 -4.86
N THR A 171 -1.59 -14.10 -4.39
CA THR A 171 -0.99 -12.80 -4.72
C THR A 171 -0.50 -12.75 -6.16
N ASP A 172 -0.21 -11.55 -6.66
CA ASP A 172 0.44 -11.35 -7.98
C ASP A 172 1.81 -12.05 -8.08
N ASN A 173 2.39 -12.49 -6.96
CA ASN A 173 3.65 -13.23 -6.90
C ASN A 173 3.46 -14.75 -6.74
N GLY A 174 2.21 -15.25 -6.77
CA GLY A 174 1.90 -16.67 -6.63
C GLY A 174 1.92 -17.18 -5.18
N ASN A 175 1.91 -16.28 -4.19
CA ASN A 175 1.99 -16.63 -2.78
C ASN A 175 0.62 -16.61 -2.10
N PHE A 176 0.56 -17.11 -0.87
CA PHE A 176 -0.62 -17.00 -0.02
C PHE A 176 -0.52 -15.80 0.91
N ILE A 177 -1.65 -15.39 1.47
CA ILE A 177 -1.70 -14.41 2.56
C ILE A 177 -2.32 -15.02 3.81
N ILE A 178 -1.70 -14.73 4.95
CA ILE A 178 -2.25 -14.95 6.29
C ILE A 178 -2.67 -13.59 6.84
N ASP A 179 -3.94 -13.46 7.23
CA ASP A 179 -4.46 -12.29 7.91
C ASP A 179 -4.32 -12.46 9.43
N ALA A 180 -3.32 -11.79 10.01
CA ALA A 180 -2.93 -11.95 11.40
C ALA A 180 -3.44 -10.79 12.28
N ASP A 181 -4.33 -11.10 13.21
CA ASP A 181 -4.81 -10.18 14.24
C ASP A 181 -3.90 -10.24 15.46
N PHE A 182 -3.10 -9.21 15.69
CA PHE A 182 -2.23 -9.07 16.87
C PHE A 182 -2.89 -8.22 17.98
N GLY A 183 -4.16 -7.83 17.82
CA GLY A 183 -4.76 -6.76 18.60
C GLY A 183 -4.03 -5.43 18.42
N LEU A 184 -4.15 -4.53 19.40
CA LEU A 184 -3.45 -3.25 19.36
C LEU A 184 -1.94 -3.44 19.58
N ILE A 185 -1.14 -3.03 18.59
CA ILE A 185 0.30 -3.28 18.52
C ILE A 185 1.08 -2.18 19.25
N ASP A 186 1.68 -2.48 20.41
CA ASP A 186 2.47 -1.52 21.21
C ASP A 186 3.74 -1.06 20.52
N ASP A 187 4.44 -1.99 19.86
CA ASP A 187 5.71 -1.73 19.19
C ASP A 187 5.67 -2.34 17.78
N PRO A 188 5.15 -1.58 16.79
CA PRO A 188 5.08 -2.03 15.41
C PRO A 188 6.44 -2.36 14.80
N ALA A 189 7.49 -1.64 15.19
CA ALA A 189 8.85 -1.86 14.70
C ALA A 189 9.41 -3.20 15.20
N LYS A 190 9.22 -3.52 16.48
CA LYS A 190 9.60 -4.82 17.06
C LYS A 190 8.84 -5.97 16.43
N LEU A 191 7.52 -5.82 16.21
CA LEU A 191 6.72 -6.85 15.55
C LEU A 191 7.16 -7.05 14.10
N ALA A 192 7.40 -5.96 13.35
CA ALA A 192 7.95 -6.02 12.00
C ALA A 192 9.30 -6.75 11.97
N SER A 193 10.21 -6.42 12.89
CA SER A 193 11.51 -7.11 13.00
C SER A 193 11.35 -8.59 13.30
N ALA A 194 10.42 -8.98 14.18
CA ALA A 194 10.17 -10.38 14.51
C ALA A 194 9.62 -11.17 13.31
N LEU A 195 8.68 -10.58 12.56
CA LEU A 195 8.14 -11.18 11.34
C LEU A 195 9.23 -11.38 10.27
N ASN A 196 10.14 -10.41 10.10
CA ASN A 196 11.26 -10.53 9.16
C ASN A 196 12.24 -11.68 9.49
N GLN A 197 12.22 -12.23 10.71
CA GLN A 197 13.05 -13.38 11.09
C GLN A 197 12.39 -14.74 10.81
N VAL A 198 11.15 -14.76 10.30
CA VAL A 198 10.43 -16.02 10.04
C VAL A 198 10.75 -16.54 8.64
N ASP A 199 11.47 -17.65 8.55
CA ASP A 199 11.80 -18.28 7.26
C ASP A 199 10.56 -18.64 6.44
N GLY A 200 10.57 -18.27 5.16
CA GLY A 200 9.46 -18.49 4.22
C GLY A 200 8.37 -17.42 4.24
N LEU A 201 8.40 -16.49 5.21
CA LEU A 201 7.65 -15.24 5.14
C LEU A 201 8.30 -14.33 4.10
N LEU A 202 7.54 -13.91 3.09
CA LEU A 202 8.05 -13.05 2.03
C LEU A 202 7.91 -11.57 2.40
N ALA A 203 6.74 -11.16 2.90
CA ALA A 203 6.45 -9.79 3.30
C ALA A 203 5.37 -9.74 4.37
N HIS A 204 5.31 -8.63 5.11
CA HIS A 204 4.24 -8.32 6.04
C HIS A 204 3.72 -6.90 5.82
N GLY A 205 2.49 -6.62 6.24
CA GLY A 205 1.81 -5.36 5.98
C GLY A 205 2.18 -4.20 6.89
N ILE A 206 3.16 -4.35 7.79
CA ILE A 206 3.61 -3.25 8.66
C ILE A 206 4.70 -2.47 7.93
N PHE A 207 4.50 -1.16 7.74
CA PHE A 207 5.41 -0.25 7.05
C PHE A 207 5.89 0.80 8.05
N ILE A 208 7.18 0.76 8.37
CA ILE A 208 7.84 1.61 9.37
C ILE A 208 8.96 2.37 8.68
N ASN A 209 9.06 3.68 8.89
CA ASN A 209 10.10 4.53 8.29
C ASN A 209 10.17 4.46 6.75
N LEU A 210 9.05 4.19 6.08
CA LEU A 210 8.93 4.11 4.61
C LEU A 210 8.02 5.20 4.02
N THR A 211 7.51 6.09 4.86
CA THR A 211 6.53 7.10 4.49
C THR A 211 7.07 8.47 4.80
N SER A 212 7.06 9.34 3.79
CA SER A 212 7.50 10.73 3.92
C SER A 212 6.33 11.63 4.32
N LYS A 213 5.12 11.28 3.88
CA LYS A 213 3.93 12.12 4.06
C LYS A 213 2.66 11.30 4.01
N VAL A 214 1.68 11.63 4.85
CA VAL A 214 0.30 11.19 4.69
C VAL A 214 -0.57 12.41 4.38
N MET A 215 -1.33 12.32 3.29
CA MET A 215 -2.34 13.30 2.88
C MET A 215 -3.72 12.69 3.12
N MET A 216 -4.39 13.15 4.17
CA MET A 216 -5.70 12.68 4.56
C MET A 216 -6.75 13.74 4.24
N SER A 217 -7.87 13.35 3.63
CA SER A 217 -9.01 14.25 3.47
C SER A 217 -10.03 14.05 4.58
N THR A 218 -10.67 15.13 5.02
CA THR A 218 -11.87 15.10 5.87
C THR A 218 -12.88 16.09 5.30
N GLY A 219 -13.90 15.57 4.62
CA GLY A 219 -14.63 16.36 3.63
C GLY A 219 -13.69 16.93 2.55
N ASP A 220 -13.69 18.24 2.35
CA ASP A 220 -12.82 18.95 1.38
C ASP A 220 -11.48 19.43 1.99
N GLN A 221 -11.29 19.27 3.30
CA GLN A 221 -10.07 19.73 3.97
C GLN A 221 -8.98 18.67 3.88
N ILE A 222 -7.82 19.05 3.35
CA ILE A 222 -6.62 18.22 3.34
C ILE A 222 -5.80 18.47 4.60
N MET A 223 -5.60 17.41 5.38
CA MET A 223 -4.64 17.34 6.47
C MET A 223 -3.37 16.64 6.01
N VAL A 224 -2.22 17.14 6.47
CA VAL A 224 -0.90 16.63 6.09
C VAL A 224 -0.13 16.25 7.34
N PHE A 225 0.47 15.06 7.33
CA PHE A 225 1.32 14.52 8.38
C PHE A 225 2.70 14.22 7.78
N GLU A 226 3.77 14.68 8.45
CA GLU A 226 5.18 14.63 8.01
C GLU A 226 6.11 14.39 9.20
#